data_AF-A0A937BPC2-F1
#
_entry.id   AF-A0A937BPC2-F1
#
_cell.length_a   1.000
_cell.length_b   1.000
_cell.length_c   1.000
_cell.angle_alpha   90.00
_cell.angle_beta   90.00
_cell.angle_gamma   90.00
#
_symmetry.space_group_name_H-M   'P 1'
#
loop_
_entity.id
_entity.type
_entity.pdbx_description
1 polymer ?
#
loop_
_entity_poly.entity_id
_entity_poly.type
_entity_poly.pdbx_seq_one_letter_code
_entity_poly.pdbx_strand_id
1 'polypeptide(L)'
;MKKFILLFFASVFAAFAYLNLNDPDPVQWVSAYGAVAVLFACAAFGRADRRIIGALLVALFIWMCTMVTGMVEWARLGFPTIVGEMHASSPHIEVVREFLGLFIAVIALGRLLYTTPRDARMG
;
A
#
# COMPACT_ATOMS: atom_id res chain seq x y z
N MET A 1 -12.56 9.58 -17.72
CA MET A 1 -12.75 9.44 -16.26
C MET A 1 -11.92 8.31 -15.64
N LYS A 2 -12.00 7.05 -16.12
CA LYS A 2 -11.21 5.93 -15.56
C LYS A 2 -9.69 6.20 -15.55
N LYS A 3 -9.13 6.73 -16.63
CA LYS A 3 -7.69 7.04 -16.75
C LYS A 3 -7.20 8.09 -15.75
N PHE A 4 -7.95 9.18 -15.57
CA PHE A 4 -7.59 10.24 -14.62
C PHE A 4 -7.53 9.71 -13.18
N ILE A 5 -8.50 8.89 -12.78
CA ILE A 5 -8.52 8.26 -11.45
C ILE A 5 -7.31 7.34 -11.27
N LEU A 6 -6.96 6.52 -12.28
CA LEU A 6 -5.79 5.64 -12.21
C LEU A 6 -4.49 6.43 -12.09
N LEU A 7 -4.33 7.51 -12.86
CA LEU A 7 -3.16 8.39 -12.75
C LEU A 7 -3.10 9.13 -11.43
N PHE A 8 -4.24 9.57 -10.89
CA PHE A 8 -4.30 10.17 -9.55
C PHE A 8 -3.78 9.19 -8.49
N PHE A 9 -4.27 7.95 -8.48
CA PHE A 9 -3.76 6.92 -7.55
C PHE A 9 -2.28 6.62 -7.80
N ALA A 10 -1.83 6.53 -9.05
CA ALA A 10 -0.41 6.34 -9.36
C ALA A 10 0.45 7.47 -8.76
N SER A 11 0.04 8.72 -8.91
CA SER A 11 0.75 9.88 -8.34
C SER A 11 0.74 9.89 -6.82
N VAL A 12 -0.39 9.51 -6.19
CA VAL A 12 -0.48 9.41 -4.72
C VAL A 12 0.48 8.35 -4.17
N PHE A 13 0.49 7.14 -4.76
CA PHE A 13 1.42 6.09 -4.34
C PHE A 13 2.88 6.42 -4.66
N ALA A 14 3.15 7.15 -5.75
CA ALA A 14 4.48 7.66 -6.03
C ALA A 14 4.93 8.70 -4.99
N ALA A 15 4.02 9.58 -4.54
CA ALA A 15 4.29 10.51 -3.45
C ALA A 15 4.55 9.77 -2.13
N PHE A 16 3.80 8.71 -1.82
CA PHE A 16 4.07 7.87 -0.65
C PHE A 16 5.45 7.24 -0.73
N ALA A 17 5.81 6.63 -1.87
CA ALA A 17 7.15 6.09 -2.09
C ALA A 17 8.24 7.16 -1.87
N TYR A 18 8.05 8.36 -2.40
CA TYR A 18 8.99 9.48 -2.21
C TYR A 18 9.12 9.90 -0.74
N LEU A 19 8.01 10.01 -0.01
CA LEU A 19 8.04 10.42 1.40
C LEU A 19 8.73 9.37 2.28
N ASN A 20 8.58 8.08 1.97
CA ASN A 20 9.23 6.97 2.69
C ASN A 20 10.74 6.86 2.43
N LEU A 21 11.32 7.69 1.54
CA LEU A 21 12.78 7.78 1.40
C LEU A 21 13.46 8.33 2.66
N ASN A 22 12.70 9.03 3.52
CA ASN A 22 13.21 9.58 4.77
C ASN A 22 13.06 8.61 5.96
N ASP A 23 12.43 7.44 5.77
CA ASP A 23 12.26 6.46 6.84
C ASP A 23 13.55 5.66 7.09
N PRO A 24 13.71 5.04 8.28
CA PRO A 24 14.87 4.21 8.61
C PRO A 24 15.08 3.02 7.65
N ASP A 25 13.98 2.43 7.16
CA ASP A 25 13.96 1.27 6.25
C ASP A 25 13.29 1.60 4.90
N PRO A 26 13.89 2.47 4.07
CA PRO A 26 13.21 3.05 2.91
C PRO A 26 12.99 2.02 1.79
N VAL A 27 13.87 1.01 1.67
CA VAL A 27 13.88 0.09 0.52
C VAL A 27 12.58 -0.69 0.41
N GLN A 28 12.06 -1.23 1.52
CA GLN A 28 10.85 -2.05 1.51
C GLN A 28 9.61 -1.22 1.15
N TRP A 29 9.46 -0.07 1.79
CA TRP A 29 8.33 0.83 1.61
C TRP A 29 8.31 1.49 0.23
N VAL A 30 9.45 1.99 -0.23
CA VAL A 30 9.60 2.56 -1.59
C VAL A 30 9.30 1.50 -2.64
N SER A 31 9.79 0.27 -2.46
CA SER A 31 9.54 -0.82 -3.41
C SER A 31 8.05 -1.21 -3.45
N ALA A 32 7.40 -1.31 -2.29
CA ALA A 32 5.98 -1.65 -2.19
C ALA A 32 5.09 -0.57 -2.83
N TYR A 33 5.22 0.69 -2.39
CA TYR A 33 4.41 1.77 -2.94
C TYR A 33 4.77 2.10 -4.39
N GLY A 34 6.05 2.00 -4.76
CA GLY A 34 6.51 2.15 -6.13
C GLY A 34 5.90 1.10 -7.06
N ALA A 35 5.87 -0.17 -6.65
CA ALA A 35 5.24 -1.23 -7.43
C ALA A 35 3.74 -0.98 -7.63
N VAL A 36 3.02 -0.52 -6.58
CA VAL A 36 1.61 -0.13 -6.68
C VAL A 36 1.45 1.03 -7.67
N ALA A 37 2.26 2.08 -7.55
CA ALA A 37 2.23 3.23 -8.45
C ALA A 37 2.43 2.84 -9.92
N VAL A 38 3.40 1.97 -10.20
CA VAL A 38 3.68 1.45 -11.54
C VAL A 38 2.48 0.67 -12.09
N LEU A 39 1.86 -0.21 -11.31
CA LEU A 39 0.70 -0.97 -11.77
C LEU A 39 -0.50 -0.07 -12.09
N PHE A 40 -0.76 0.95 -11.27
CA PHE A 40 -1.80 1.95 -11.55
C PHE A 40 -1.48 2.77 -12.81
N ALA A 41 -0.22 3.17 -13.01
CA ALA A 41 0.22 3.86 -14.21
C ALA A 41 0.05 2.97 -15.46
N CYS A 42 0.55 1.74 -15.44
CA CYS A 42 0.40 0.78 -16.53
C CYS A 42 -1.07 0.53 -16.87
N ALA A 43 -1.93 0.35 -15.87
CA ALA A 43 -3.37 0.22 -16.06
C ALA A 43 -4.00 1.46 -16.69
N ALA A 44 -3.51 2.67 -16.38
CA ALA A 44 -3.97 3.91 -17.00
C ALA A 44 -3.68 3.98 -18.52
N PHE A 45 -2.65 3.25 -18.98
CA PHE A 45 -2.29 3.11 -20.40
C PHE A 45 -2.85 1.82 -21.03
N GLY A 46 -3.78 1.13 -20.36
CA GLY A 46 -4.41 -0.09 -20.88
C GLY A 46 -3.53 -1.34 -20.78
N ARG A 47 -2.40 -1.27 -20.08
CA ARG A 47 -1.49 -2.40 -19.85
C ARG A 47 -1.68 -2.89 -18.42
N ALA A 48 -2.64 -3.78 -18.20
CA ALA A 48 -2.87 -4.38 -16.89
C ALA A 48 -2.69 -5.90 -16.98
N ASP A 49 -1.95 -6.48 -16.04
CA ASP A 49 -1.85 -7.93 -15.89
C ASP A 49 -2.48 -8.35 -14.56
N ARG A 50 -3.55 -9.13 -14.65
CA ARG A 50 -4.31 -9.58 -13.48
C ARG A 50 -3.47 -10.45 -12.54
N ARG A 51 -2.53 -11.23 -13.07
CA ARG A 51 -1.65 -12.11 -12.28
C ARG A 51 -0.65 -11.29 -11.47
N ILE A 52 -0.05 -10.28 -12.10
CA ILE A 52 0.92 -9.41 -11.42
C ILE A 52 0.22 -8.58 -10.34
N ILE A 53 -0.94 -8.00 -10.66
CA ILE A 53 -1.75 -7.25 -9.67
C ILE A 53 -2.16 -8.17 -8.52
N GLY A 54 -2.62 -9.38 -8.82
CA GLY A 54 -3.02 -10.37 -7.81
C GLY A 54 -1.85 -10.84 -6.93
N ALA A 55 -0.69 -11.10 -7.53
CA ALA A 55 0.52 -11.52 -6.81
C ALA A 55 1.00 -10.43 -5.85
N LEU A 56 1.06 -9.17 -6.31
CA LEU A 56 1.44 -8.06 -5.44
C LEU A 56 0.41 -7.83 -4.33
N LEU A 57 -0.89 -7.93 -4.64
CA LEU A 57 -1.95 -7.83 -3.63
C LEU A 57 -1.81 -8.89 -2.54
N VAL A 58 -1.57 -10.15 -2.91
CA VAL A 58 -1.37 -11.23 -1.94
C VAL A 58 -0.11 -11.01 -1.12
N ALA A 59 1.00 -10.60 -1.74
CA ALA A 59 2.25 -10.31 -1.03
C ALA A 59 2.08 -9.19 0.01
N LEU A 60 1.49 -8.06 -0.38
CA LEU A 60 1.22 -6.95 0.55
C LEU A 60 0.19 -7.31 1.62
N PHE A 61 -0.81 -8.12 1.28
CA PHE A 61 -1.79 -8.59 2.26
C PHE A 61 -1.16 -9.51 3.31
N ILE A 62 -0.30 -10.45 2.90
CA ILE A 62 0.43 -11.31 3.83
C ILE A 62 1.32 -10.46 4.74
N TRP A 63 2.05 -9.49 4.17
CA TRP A 63 2.88 -8.57 4.96
C TRP A 63 2.03 -7.79 5.98
N MET A 64 0.90 -7.23 5.55
CA MET A 64 -0.06 -6.55 6.43
C MET A 64 -0.56 -7.45 7.57
N CYS A 65 -0.82 -8.74 7.28
CA CYS A 65 -1.26 -9.70 8.30
C CYS A 65 -0.22 -9.92 9.41
N THR A 66 1.08 -9.76 9.12
CA THR A 66 2.13 -9.89 10.15
C THR A 66 2.06 -8.80 11.23
N MET A 67 1.43 -7.66 10.92
CA MET A 67 1.32 -6.49 11.81
C MET A 67 -0.01 -6.45 12.58
N VAL A 68 -0.91 -7.43 12.38
CA VAL A 68 -2.25 -7.47 13.01
C VAL A 68 -2.16 -7.54 14.54
N THR A 69 -1.16 -8.23 15.08
CA THR A 69 -0.93 -8.30 16.53
C THR A 69 -0.68 -6.90 17.13
N GLY A 70 0.05 -6.04 16.43
CA GLY A 70 0.26 -4.64 16.84
C GLY A 70 -1.02 -3.81 16.80
N MET A 71 -1.91 -4.06 15.84
CA MET A 71 -3.23 -3.42 15.81
C MET A 71 -4.12 -3.84 16.98
N VAL A 72 -4.08 -5.12 17.37
CA VAL A 72 -4.79 -5.62 18.55
C VAL A 72 -4.26 -4.97 19.83
N GLU A 73 -2.95 -4.81 19.94
CA GLU A 73 -2.33 -4.16 21.10
C GLU A 73 -2.69 -2.66 21.16
N TRP A 74 -2.67 -1.96 20.03
CA TRP A 74 -3.12 -0.58 19.95
C TRP A 74 -4.60 -0.41 20.36
N ALA A 75 -5.46 -1.34 19.97
CA ALA A 75 -6.86 -1.36 20.39
C ALA A 75 -7.01 -1.60 21.91
N ARG A 76 -6.20 -2.49 22.49
CA ARG A 76 -6.18 -2.73 23.95
C ARG A 76 -5.74 -1.50 24.75
N LEU A 77 -4.86 -0.69 24.19
CA LEU A 77 -4.42 0.59 24.77
C LEU A 77 -5.46 1.71 24.64
N GLY A 78 -6.63 1.45 24.01
CA GLY A 78 -7.71 2.43 23.88
C GLY A 78 -7.52 3.40 22.73
N PHE A 79 -6.85 2.99 21.65
CA PHE A 79 -6.59 3.80 20.45
C PHE A 79 -5.85 5.13 20.75
N PRO A 80 -4.66 5.08 21.36
CA PRO A 80 -3.84 6.27 21.54
C PRO A 80 -3.54 6.95 20.19
N THR A 81 -3.32 8.26 20.22
CA THR A 81 -3.10 9.05 19.00
C THR A 81 -1.89 8.55 18.20
N ILE A 82 -2.04 8.53 16.88
CA ILE A 82 -1.01 8.08 15.93
C ILE A 82 -0.36 9.25 15.17
N VAL A 83 -0.74 10.50 15.51
CA VAL A 83 -0.30 11.74 14.84
C VAL A 83 0.87 12.41 15.61
N GLY A 84 1.51 11.69 16.53
CA GLY A 84 2.63 12.19 17.33
C GLY A 84 4.00 11.88 16.72
N GLU A 85 5.04 12.51 17.26
CA GLU A 85 6.43 12.16 16.95
C GLU A 85 6.74 10.73 17.41
N MET A 86 7.46 9.99 16.56
CA MET A 86 7.99 8.67 16.90
C MET A 86 9.09 8.84 17.96
N HIS A 87 8.72 8.77 19.23
CA HIS A 87 9.67 8.53 20.30
C HIS A 87 9.92 7.02 20.45
N ALA A 88 11.13 6.65 20.88
CA ALA A 88 11.49 5.26 21.23
C ALA A 88 10.56 4.64 22.29
N SER A 89 9.79 5.46 23.01
CA SER A 89 8.78 5.07 23.98
C SER A 89 7.39 4.74 23.39
N SER A 90 7.18 4.86 22.07
CA SER A 90 5.86 4.61 21.43
C SER A 90 5.92 3.72 20.18
N PRO A 91 6.44 2.47 20.29
CA PRO A 91 6.56 1.54 19.15
C PRO A 91 5.21 1.14 18.51
N HIS A 92 4.10 1.31 19.23
CA HIS A 92 2.76 1.04 18.70
C HIS A 92 2.31 2.06 17.64
N ILE A 93 2.84 3.29 17.64
CA ILE A 93 2.48 4.32 16.64
C ILE A 93 3.01 3.93 15.26
N GLU A 94 4.24 3.42 15.20
CA GLU A 94 4.89 2.95 13.98
C GLU A 94 4.10 1.82 13.32
N VAL A 95 3.86 0.73 14.06
CA VAL A 95 3.17 -0.46 13.54
C VAL A 95 1.77 -0.14 13.03
N VAL A 96 1.03 0.76 13.70
CA VAL A 96 -0.31 1.15 13.25
C VAL A 96 -0.24 1.98 11.97
N ARG A 97 0.71 2.91 11.85
CA ARG A 97 0.89 3.71 10.63
C ARG A 97 1.28 2.84 9.44
N GLU A 98 2.22 1.92 9.64
CA GLU A 98 2.66 0.94 8.65
C GLU A 98 1.52 0.03 8.19
N PHE A 99 0.76 -0.52 9.16
CA PHE A 99 -0.42 -1.34 8.88
C PHE A 99 -1.46 -0.58 8.05
N LEU A 100 -1.79 0.65 8.42
CA LEU A 100 -2.76 1.48 7.71
C LEU A 100 -2.26 1.83 6.29
N GLY A 101 -0.96 2.09 6.14
CA GLY A 101 -0.34 2.30 4.84
C GLY A 101 -0.48 1.09 3.91
N LEU A 102 -0.20 -0.12 4.42
CA LEU A 102 -0.40 -1.36 3.66
C LEU A 102 -1.88 -1.63 3.38
N PHE A 103 -2.77 -1.33 4.33
CA PHE A 103 -4.22 -1.50 4.17
C PHE A 103 -4.76 -0.67 3.01
N ILE A 104 -4.34 0.60 2.89
CA ILE A 104 -4.70 1.47 1.76
C ILE A 104 -4.18 0.87 0.44
N ALA A 105 -2.94 0.38 0.41
CA ALA A 105 -2.36 -0.25 -0.78
C ALA A 105 -3.13 -1.52 -1.20
N VAL A 106 -3.48 -2.40 -0.25
CA VAL A 106 -4.25 -3.62 -0.48
C VAL A 106 -5.65 -3.30 -1.03
N ILE A 107 -6.36 -2.34 -0.45
CA ILE A 107 -7.69 -1.92 -0.94
C ILE A 107 -7.57 -1.36 -2.36
N ALA A 108 -6.57 -0.51 -2.62
CA ALA A 108 -6.36 0.07 -3.93
C ALA A 108 -6.07 -1.00 -4.99
N LEU A 109 -5.15 -1.94 -4.71
CA LEU A 109 -4.88 -3.07 -5.60
C LEU A 109 -6.10 -3.98 -5.76
N GLY A 110 -6.88 -4.21 -4.71
CA GLY A 110 -8.09 -5.03 -4.77
C GLY A 110 -9.13 -4.40 -5.69
N ARG A 111 -9.30 -3.08 -5.60
CA ARG A 111 -10.14 -2.31 -6.50
C ARG A 111 -9.63 -2.39 -7.94
N LEU A 112 -8.32 -2.22 -8.16
CA LEU A 112 -7.70 -2.30 -9.48
C LEU A 112 -7.91 -3.69 -10.10
N LEU A 113 -7.70 -4.75 -9.32
CA LEU A 113 -7.91 -6.15 -9.72
C LEU A 113 -9.37 -6.42 -10.09
N TYR A 114 -10.33 -5.89 -9.31
CA TYR A 114 -11.76 -6.05 -9.60
C TYR A 114 -12.16 -5.34 -10.90
N THR A 115 -11.55 -4.19 -11.20
CA THR A 115 -11.82 -3.46 -12.45
C THR A 115 -11.08 -4.01 -13.67
N THR A 116 -10.06 -4.84 -13.47
CA THR A 116 -9.25 -5.42 -14.54
C THR A 116 -9.93 -6.67 -15.11
N PRO A 117 -10.17 -6.76 -16.43
CA PRO A 117 -10.75 -7.95 -17.07
C PRO A 117 -10.02 -9.24 -16.72
N ARG A 118 -10.72 -10.37 -16.71
CA ARG A 118 -10.15 -11.68 -16.29
C ARG A 118 -9.09 -12.22 -17.25
N ASP A 119 -9.14 -11.78 -18.49
CA ASP A 119 -8.29 -12.12 -19.63
C ASP A 119 -7.12 -11.17 -19.82
N ALA A 120 -7.04 -10.07 -19.05
CA ALA A 120 -5.97 -9.09 -19.16
C ALA A 120 -4.61 -9.69 -18.73
N ARG A 121 -3.69 -9.76 -19.70
CA ARG A 121 -2.33 -10.30 -19.56
C ARG A 121 -1.34 -9.39 -20.28
N MET A 122 -0.16 -9.20 -19.69
CA MET A 122 0.94 -8.55 -20.38
C MET A 122 1.73 -9.59 -21.18
N GLY A 123 1.23 -9.91 -22.38
CA GLY A 123 1.90 -10.83 -23.32
C GLY A 123 1.66 -12.30 -23.04
#